data_AF-A0A7Z9XCU2-F1
#
_entry.id   AF-A0A7Z9XCU2-F1
#
_cell.length_a   1.000
_cell.length_b   1.000
_cell.length_c   1.000
_cell.angle_alpha   90.00
_cell.angle_beta   90.00
_cell.angle_gamma   90.00
#
_symmetry.space_group_name_H-M   'P 1'
#
loop_
_entity.id
_entity.type
_entity.pdbx_description
1 polymer ?
#
loop_
_entity_poly.entity_id
_entity_poly.type
_entity_poly.pdbx_seq_one_letter_code
_entity_poly.pdbx_strand_id
1 'polypeptide(L)'
;MNPMEDRGWSPYVAGAFSGIVFILSVWFAGKFVGASTTFVRSAGMLERLFSAERVAKMDYFVKEAPRIDWQWMFVLGIFIGSLIASTSSGTFRWKALPDMWKARFGSSRIRRGVIAFMGGLIAMFGARLADG
;
A
#
# COMPACT_ATOMS: atom_id res chain seq x y z
N MET A 1 -16.17 -10.91 25.16
CA MET A 1 -14.96 -11.23 24.38
C MET A 1 -13.78 -10.57 25.06
N ASN A 2 -12.83 -11.35 25.57
CA ASN A 2 -11.65 -10.83 26.27
C ASN A 2 -10.72 -10.10 25.29
N PRO A 3 -10.29 -8.86 25.56
CA PRO A 3 -9.44 -8.06 24.66
C PRO A 3 -7.96 -8.46 24.66
N MET A 4 -7.59 -9.63 25.20
CA MET A 4 -6.19 -10.04 25.46
C MET A 4 -5.75 -11.34 24.78
N GLU A 5 -6.58 -11.94 23.91
CA GLU A 5 -6.13 -13.08 23.10
C GLU A 5 -5.41 -12.55 21.85
N ASP A 6 -4.13 -12.19 22.01
CA ASP A 6 -3.27 -11.88 20.86
C ASP A 6 -3.04 -13.17 20.07
N ARG A 7 -3.86 -13.36 19.03
CA ARG A 7 -3.71 -14.45 18.04
C ARG A 7 -2.66 -14.12 16.98
N GLY A 8 -1.87 -13.06 17.18
CA GLY A 8 -0.79 -12.66 16.31
C GLY A 8 0.43 -13.57 16.42
N TRP A 9 1.27 -13.53 15.39
CA TRP A 9 2.60 -14.15 15.46
C TRP A 9 3.51 -13.33 16.38
N SER A 10 4.46 -14.00 17.03
CA SER A 10 5.53 -13.32 17.77
C SER A 10 6.18 -12.24 16.89
N PRO A 11 6.36 -10.99 17.38
CA PRO A 11 6.96 -9.91 16.61
C PRO A 11 8.34 -10.28 16.04
N TYR A 12 9.10 -11.10 16.76
CA TYR A 12 10.41 -11.58 16.32
C TYR A 12 10.31 -12.51 15.11
N VAL A 13 9.30 -13.40 15.11
CA VAL A 13 9.07 -14.34 14.01
C VAL A 13 8.55 -13.59 12.78
N ALA A 14 7.56 -12.72 12.95
CA ALA A 14 7.04 -11.89 11.87
C ALA A 14 8.12 -10.95 11.28
N GLY A 15 8.95 -10.38 12.15
CA GLY A 15 10.11 -9.57 11.76
C GLY A 15 11.16 -10.36 11.00
N ALA A 16 11.50 -11.58 11.44
CA ALA A 16 12.44 -12.45 10.76
C ALA A 16 11.97 -12.81 9.34
N PHE A 17 10.70 -13.20 9.18
CA PHE A 17 10.14 -13.48 7.84
C PHE A 17 10.11 -12.24 6.95
N SER A 18 9.78 -11.08 7.50
CA SER A 18 9.85 -9.81 6.77
C SER A 18 11.28 -9.50 6.33
N GLY A 19 12.26 -9.70 7.21
CA GLY A 19 13.69 -9.56 6.89
C GLY A 19 14.14 -10.48 5.77
N ILE A 20 13.70 -11.74 5.77
CA ILE A 20 13.97 -12.70 4.68
C ILE A 20 13.42 -12.15 3.37
N VAL A 21 12.17 -11.68 3.33
CA VAL A 21 11.57 -11.10 2.12
C VAL A 21 12.39 -9.90 1.60
N PHE A 22 12.87 -9.04 2.49
CA PHE A 22 13.72 -7.91 2.12
C PHE A 22 15.05 -8.38 1.50
N ILE A 23 15.73 -9.34 2.13
CA ILE A 23 16.98 -9.91 1.61
C ILE A 23 16.75 -10.53 0.24
N LEU A 24 15.69 -11.32 0.08
CA LEU A 24 15.35 -11.95 -1.20
C LEU A 24 15.00 -10.92 -2.28
N SER A 25 14.32 -9.82 -1.92
CA SER A 25 14.03 -8.73 -2.86
C SER A 25 15.31 -8.12 -3.42
N VAL A 26 16.29 -7.83 -2.56
CA VAL A 26 17.58 -7.26 -3.00
C VAL A 26 18.39 -8.31 -3.76
N TRP A 27 18.41 -9.56 -3.30
CA TRP A 27 19.22 -10.63 -3.90
C TRP A 27 18.74 -11.04 -5.29
N PHE A 28 17.42 -11.21 -5.48
CA PHE A 28 16.85 -11.64 -6.76
C PHE A 28 16.55 -10.49 -7.71
N ALA A 29 16.01 -9.38 -7.20
CA ALA A 29 15.53 -8.28 -8.04
C ALA A 29 16.48 -7.07 -8.06
N GLY A 30 17.54 -7.05 -7.24
CA GLY A 30 18.45 -5.90 -7.11
C GLY A 30 17.74 -4.64 -6.60
N LYS A 31 16.54 -4.79 -6.01
CA LYS A 31 15.65 -3.68 -5.66
C LYS A 31 15.24 -3.76 -4.20
N PHE A 32 15.33 -2.62 -3.52
CA PHE A 32 14.70 -2.44 -2.23
C PHE A 32 13.18 -2.44 -2.37
N VAL A 33 12.49 -2.81 -1.29
CA VAL A 33 11.04 -2.73 -1.25
C VAL A 33 10.60 -1.27 -1.17
N GLY A 34 9.51 -0.94 -1.85
CA GLY A 34 8.92 0.39 -1.83
C GLY A 34 7.45 0.32 -2.18
N ALA A 35 6.71 1.41 -1.94
CA ALA A 35 5.28 1.48 -2.26
C ALA A 35 4.88 2.75 -3.02
N SER A 36 5.45 3.92 -2.71
CA SER A 36 5.04 5.21 -3.26
C SER A 36 5.20 5.33 -4.78
N THR A 37 6.22 4.67 -5.34
CA THR A 37 6.51 4.59 -6.78
C THR A 37 5.39 3.93 -7.57
N THR A 38 4.82 2.87 -7.00
CA THR A 38 3.72 2.09 -7.58
C THR A 38 2.47 2.93 -7.81
N PHE A 39 2.14 3.84 -6.88
CA PHE A 39 0.94 4.68 -6.99
C PHE A 39 1.04 5.67 -8.15
N VAL A 40 2.19 6.34 -8.30
CA VAL A 40 2.41 7.29 -9.41
C VAL A 40 2.49 6.58 -10.74
N ARG A 41 3.13 5.40 -10.81
CA ARG A 41 3.15 4.61 -12.05
C ARG A 41 1.76 4.14 -12.45
N SER A 42 0.93 3.74 -11.49
CA SER A 42 -0.47 3.36 -11.77
C SER A 42 -1.28 4.56 -12.27
N ALA A 43 -1.09 5.75 -11.70
CA ALA A 43 -1.68 6.99 -12.21
C ALA A 43 -1.20 7.27 -13.65
N GLY A 44 0.11 7.16 -13.93
CA GLY A 44 0.67 7.31 -15.27
C GLY A 44 0.17 6.28 -16.29
N MET A 45 -0.10 5.03 -15.86
CA MET A 45 -0.73 4.01 -16.70
C MET A 45 -2.17 4.38 -17.06
N LEU A 46 -2.94 4.88 -16.09
CA LEU A 46 -4.30 5.37 -16.31
C LEU A 46 -4.31 6.61 -17.22
N GLU A 47 -3.43 7.57 -16.98
CA GLU A 47 -3.31 8.78 -17.79
C GLU A 47 -2.89 8.49 -19.24
N ARG A 48 -2.07 7.45 -19.47
CA ARG A 48 -1.75 6.97 -20.82
C ARG A 48 -2.96 6.48 -21.60
N LEU A 49 -3.94 5.87 -20.94
CA LEU A 49 -5.17 5.40 -21.58
C LEU A 49 -6.04 6.57 -22.06
N PHE A 50 -5.94 7.74 -21.42
CA PHE A 50 -6.72 8.93 -21.78
C PHE A 50 -5.95 9.95 -22.64
N SER A 51 -4.62 10.02 -22.56
CA SER A 51 -3.81 10.99 -23.31
C SER A 51 -2.36 10.54 -23.57
N ALA A 52 -2.19 9.58 -24.48
CA ALA A 52 -0.87 9.04 -24.84
C ALA A 52 0.16 10.12 -25.28
N GLU A 53 -0.31 11.20 -25.90
CA GLU A 53 0.52 12.26 -26.48
C GLU A 53 1.10 13.24 -25.44
N ARG A 54 0.45 13.38 -24.27
CA ARG A 54 0.89 14.28 -23.19
C ARG A 54 1.87 13.59 -22.23
N VAL A 55 1.69 12.29 -21.99
CA VAL A 55 2.61 11.48 -21.18
C VAL A 55 3.97 11.28 -21.86
N ALA A 56 4.01 11.25 -23.21
CA ALA A 56 5.25 11.07 -23.96
C ALA A 56 6.18 12.31 -23.97
N LYS A 57 5.68 13.50 -23.60
CA LYS A 57 6.43 14.77 -23.63
C LYS A 57 6.90 15.27 -22.25
N MET A 58 6.53 14.60 -21.15
CA MET A 58 6.93 14.98 -19.79
C MET A 58 8.10 14.13 -19.28
N ASP A 59 9.24 14.77 -19.00
CA ASP A 59 10.45 14.11 -18.46
C ASP A 59 10.20 13.28 -17.20
N TYR A 60 9.21 13.68 -16.39
CA TYR A 60 8.80 12.96 -15.18
C TYR A 60 8.29 11.54 -15.49
N PHE A 61 7.50 11.36 -16.55
CA PHE A 61 6.96 10.04 -16.95
C PHE A 61 7.95 9.21 -17.77
N VAL A 62 9.01 9.82 -18.27
CA VAL A 62 10.16 9.11 -18.86
C VAL A 62 11.01 8.50 -17.74
N LYS A 63 11.23 9.24 -16.64
CA LYS A 63 11.97 8.75 -15.46
C LYS A 63 11.18 7.70 -14.68
N GLU A 64 9.87 7.86 -14.54
CA GLU A 64 8.95 6.93 -13.88
C GLU A 64 8.08 6.19 -14.89
N ALA A 65 8.73 5.50 -15.83
CA ALA A 65 8.04 4.81 -16.91
C ALA A 65 6.89 3.95 -16.36
N PRO A 66 5.64 4.13 -16.84
CA PRO A 66 4.47 3.37 -16.42
C PRO A 66 4.58 1.94 -16.95
N ARG A 67 5.37 1.12 -16.24
CA ARG A 67 5.59 -0.30 -16.49
C ARG A 67 5.28 -1.06 -15.21
N ILE A 68 4.75 -2.27 -15.38
CA ILE A 68 4.70 -3.23 -14.29
C ILE A 68 6.15 -3.60 -14.00
N ASP A 69 6.62 -3.17 -12.85
CA ASP A 69 7.95 -3.51 -12.37
C ASP A 69 7.87 -4.30 -11.07
N TRP A 70 9.03 -4.72 -10.58
CA TRP A 70 9.14 -5.45 -9.33
C TRP A 70 8.37 -4.80 -8.16
N GLN A 71 8.45 -3.48 -8.00
CA GLN A 71 7.77 -2.77 -6.92
C GLN A 71 6.25 -2.82 -7.08
N TRP A 72 5.75 -2.71 -8.31
CA TRP A 72 4.33 -2.89 -8.61
C TRP A 72 3.86 -4.30 -8.27
N MET A 73 4.62 -5.32 -8.69
CA MET A 73 4.32 -6.74 -8.37
C MET A 73 4.39 -7.01 -6.87
N PHE A 74 5.32 -6.38 -6.16
CA PHE A 74 5.47 -6.50 -4.71
C PHE A 74 4.26 -5.97 -3.96
N VAL A 75 3.79 -4.76 -4.29
CA VAL A 75 2.58 -4.17 -3.69
C VAL A 75 1.34 -5.01 -4.00
N LEU A 76 1.22 -5.50 -5.25
CA LEU A 76 0.13 -6.41 -5.61
C LEU A 76 0.22 -7.74 -4.82
N GLY A 77 1.43 -8.27 -4.63
CA GLY A 77 1.69 -9.44 -3.82
C GLY A 77 1.28 -9.26 -2.36
N ILE A 78 1.55 -8.09 -1.75
CA ILE A 78 1.06 -7.75 -0.40
C ILE A 78 -0.46 -7.77 -0.36
N PHE A 79 -1.12 -7.16 -1.35
CA PHE A 79 -2.58 -7.13 -1.42
C PHE A 79 -3.17 -8.55 -1.49
N ILE A 80 -2.70 -9.38 -2.42
CA ILE A 80 -3.18 -10.76 -2.59
C ILE A 80 -2.83 -11.61 -1.36
N GLY A 81 -1.59 -11.51 -0.85
CA GLY A 81 -1.13 -12.28 0.31
C GLY A 81 -1.92 -11.95 1.57
N SER A 82 -2.20 -10.66 1.83
CA SER A 82 -3.03 -10.25 2.98
C SER A 82 -4.48 -10.69 2.83
N LEU A 83 -5.02 -10.72 1.61
CA LEU A 83 -6.36 -11.25 1.35
C LEU A 83 -6.43 -12.75 1.63
N ILE A 84 -5.47 -13.55 1.14
CA ILE A 84 -5.40 -14.99 1.40
C ILE A 84 -5.23 -15.25 2.91
N ALA A 85 -4.32 -14.52 3.57
CA ALA A 85 -4.08 -14.68 5.01
C ALA A 85 -5.34 -14.35 5.85
N SER A 86 -6.03 -13.24 5.54
CA SER A 86 -7.22 -12.83 6.29
C SER A 86 -8.43 -13.75 6.06
N THR A 87 -8.58 -14.29 4.85
CA THR A 87 -9.66 -15.23 4.51
C THR A 87 -9.40 -16.62 5.09
N SER A 88 -8.19 -17.16 4.95
CA SER A 88 -7.81 -18.47 5.52
C SER A 88 -7.81 -18.51 7.05
N SER A 89 -7.45 -17.40 7.71
CA SER A 89 -7.54 -17.27 9.17
C SER A 89 -8.95 -16.96 9.69
N GLY A 90 -9.93 -16.75 8.79
CA GLY A 90 -11.30 -16.37 9.16
C GLY A 90 -11.41 -14.98 9.81
N THR A 91 -10.38 -14.12 9.66
CA THR A 91 -10.34 -12.78 10.28
C THR A 91 -10.83 -11.66 9.36
N PHE A 92 -11.02 -11.96 8.07
CA PHE A 92 -11.52 -11.02 7.07
C PHE A 92 -12.90 -10.46 7.46
N ARG A 93 -13.01 -9.13 7.53
CA ARG A 93 -14.24 -8.42 7.90
C ARG A 93 -14.42 -7.16 7.08
N TRP A 94 -15.59 -7.01 6.46
CA TRP A 94 -15.99 -5.76 5.83
C TRP A 94 -16.30 -4.70 6.88
N LYS A 95 -15.39 -3.73 7.05
CA LYS A 95 -15.51 -2.70 8.08
C LYS A 95 -15.27 -1.30 7.51
N ALA A 96 -16.37 -0.62 7.15
CA ALA A 96 -16.31 0.76 6.67
C ALA A 96 -15.91 1.77 7.76
N LEU A 97 -16.26 1.50 9.02
CA LEU A 97 -15.98 2.35 10.18
C LEU A 97 -15.21 1.55 11.24
N PRO A 98 -13.93 1.87 11.49
CA PRO A 98 -13.18 1.31 12.62
C PRO A 98 -13.86 1.67 13.95
N ASP A 99 -13.84 0.77 14.94
CA ASP A 99 -14.49 1.03 16.24
C ASP A 99 -13.84 2.21 16.96
N MET A 100 -12.52 2.32 16.85
CA MET A 100 -11.73 3.45 17.36
C MET A 100 -12.18 4.78 16.73
N TRP A 101 -12.51 4.79 15.43
CA TRP A 101 -13.06 5.97 14.78
C TRP A 101 -14.44 6.31 15.32
N LYS A 102 -15.32 5.31 15.40
CA LYS A 102 -16.70 5.48 15.87
C LYS A 102 -16.73 6.02 17.31
N ALA A 103 -15.85 5.53 18.17
CA ALA A 103 -15.73 5.97 19.55
C ALA A 103 -15.27 7.44 19.68
N ARG A 104 -14.41 7.92 18.77
CA ARG A 104 -13.80 9.25 18.87
C ARG A 104 -14.53 10.33 18.05
N PHE A 105 -15.03 9.98 16.88
CA PHE A 105 -15.52 10.92 15.86
C PHE A 105 -16.95 10.63 15.39
N GLY A 106 -17.60 9.60 15.95
CA GLY A 106 -18.96 9.20 15.63
C GLY A 106 -19.10 8.30 14.40
N SER A 107 -20.34 8.01 14.00
CA SER A 107 -20.69 7.03 12.97
C SER A 107 -20.70 7.58 11.53
N SER A 108 -20.18 8.78 11.28
CA SER A 108 -20.18 9.36 9.93
C SER A 108 -19.14 8.71 9.02
N ARG A 109 -19.63 7.90 8.06
CA ARG A 109 -18.81 7.28 7.00
C ARG A 109 -18.15 8.31 6.09
N ILE A 110 -18.88 9.36 5.73
CA ILE A 110 -18.39 10.43 4.84
C ILE A 110 -17.24 11.18 5.51
N ARG A 111 -17.41 11.58 6.78
CA ARG A 111 -16.37 12.27 7.54
C ARG A 111 -15.08 11.45 7.64
N ARG A 112 -15.21 10.14 7.89
CA ARG A 112 -14.09 9.20 7.89
C ARG A 112 -13.41 9.09 6.53
N GLY A 113 -14.20 9.02 5.46
CA GLY A 113 -13.70 8.98 4.08
C GLY A 113 -12.87 10.21 3.73
N VAL A 114 -13.41 11.41 4.00
CA VAL A 114 -12.70 12.68 3.73
C VAL A 114 -11.39 12.76 4.51
N ILE A 115 -11.40 12.45 5.80
CA ILE A 115 -10.18 12.54 6.64
C ILE A 115 -9.15 11.49 6.21
N ALA A 116 -9.57 10.25 5.89
CA ALA A 116 -8.66 9.23 5.39
C ALA A 116 -8.04 9.62 4.03
N PHE A 117 -8.82 10.25 3.15
CA PHE A 117 -8.33 10.75 1.87
C PHE A 117 -7.31 11.88 2.06
N MET A 118 -7.62 12.88 2.88
CA MET A 118 -6.68 13.98 3.18
C MET A 118 -5.40 13.46 3.85
N GLY A 119 -5.52 12.52 4.79
CA GLY A 119 -4.36 11.85 5.40
C GLY A 119 -3.51 11.11 4.36
N GLY A 120 -4.14 10.44 3.39
CA GLY A 120 -3.46 9.80 2.27
C GLY A 120 -2.71 10.79 1.38
N LEU A 121 -3.28 11.95 1.08
CA LEU A 121 -2.61 13.02 0.32
C LEU A 121 -1.35 13.52 1.05
N ILE A 122 -1.47 13.79 2.35
CA ILE A 122 -0.33 14.25 3.17
C ILE A 122 0.75 13.17 3.23
N ALA A 123 0.37 11.90 3.43
CA ALA A 123 1.30 10.78 3.48
C ALA A 123 2.03 10.58 2.14
N MET A 124 1.30 10.62 1.02
CA MET A 124 1.90 10.49 -0.31
C MET A 124 2.84 11.65 -0.65
N PHE A 125 2.46 12.88 -0.31
CA PHE A 125 3.31 14.05 -0.50
C PHE A 125 4.59 13.95 0.35
N GLY A 126 4.46 13.58 1.62
CA GLY A 126 5.59 13.39 2.53
C GLY A 126 6.53 12.27 2.07
N ALA A 127 5.99 11.12 1.65
CA ALA A 127 6.79 10.01 1.13
C ALA A 127 7.62 10.44 -0.09
N ARG A 128 7.02 11.19 -1.02
CA ARG A 128 7.73 11.69 -2.21
C ARG A 128 8.76 12.76 -1.91
N LEU A 129 8.51 13.65 -0.96
CA LEU A 129 9.52 14.60 -0.51
C LEU A 129 10.72 13.90 0.16
N ALA A 130 10.48 12.77 0.82
CA ALA A 130 11.52 11.97 1.47
C ALA A 130 12.19 10.94 0.53
N ASP A 131 11.83 10.92 -0.75
CA ASP A 131 12.29 9.95 -1.76
C ASP A 131 12.07 8.48 -1.35
N GLY A 132 10.95 8.21 -0.66
CA GLY A 132 10.55 6.89 -0.15
C GLY A 132 9.16 6.44 -0.57
#